data_AF-A0A5F0LV69-F1
#
_entry.id   AF-A0A5F0LV69-F1
#
_cell.length_a   1.000
_cell.length_b   1.000
_cell.length_c   1.000
_cell.angle_alpha   90.00
_cell.angle_beta   90.00
_cell.angle_gamma   90.00
#
_symmetry.space_group_name_H-M   'P 1'
#
loop_
_entity.id
_entity.type
_entity.pdbx_description
1 polymer ?
#
loop_
_entity_poly.entity_id
_entity_poly.type
_entity_poly.pdbx_seq_one_letter_code
_entity_poly.pdbx_strand_id
1 'polypeptide(L)' 'MEQEEFNYKDRKVLIQLVQPQTGKWLYRISIDNCWRPTAKRSPMSYKEDVLRLGIEAAKKWIDKMPPIEQ' A
#
# COMPACT_ATOMS: atom_id res chain seq x y z
N MET A 1 -12.01 -4.02 -7.76
CA MET A 1 -10.70 -4.07 -7.07
C MET A 1 -9.71 -3.40 -7.98
N GLU A 2 -8.87 -2.51 -7.45
CA GLU A 2 -7.88 -1.78 -8.25
C GLU A 2 -6.50 -1.96 -7.65
N GLN A 3 -5.47 -1.93 -8.50
CA GLN A 3 -4.09 -2.18 -8.11
C GLN A 3 -3.19 -1.14 -8.75
N GLU A 4 -2.21 -0.64 -7.98
CA GLU A 4 -1.17 0.25 -8.45
C GLU A 4 0.19 -0.31 -8.07
N GLU A 5 1.08 -0.40 -9.05
CA GLU A 5 2.42 -0.96 -8.89
C GLU A 5 3.46 0.13 -9.16
N PHE A 6 4.45 0.25 -8.27
CA PHE A 6 5.56 1.19 -8.43
C PHE A 6 6.81 0.66 -7.74
N ASN A 7 7.97 1.20 -8.10
CA ASN A 7 9.25 0.88 -7.46
C ASN A 7 9.65 1.98 -6.47
N TYR A 8 10.19 1.58 -5.32
CA TYR A 8 10.72 2.50 -4.31
C TYR A 8 11.92 1.90 -3.58
N LYS A 9 13.08 2.58 -3.64
CA LYS A 9 14.36 2.10 -3.07
C LYS A 9 14.68 0.65 -3.48
N ASP A 10 14.66 0.38 -4.78
CA ASP A 10 14.92 -0.93 -5.38
C ASP A 10 13.98 -2.05 -4.92
N ARG A 11 12.85 -1.68 -4.30
CA ARG A 11 11.79 -2.61 -3.89
C ARG A 11 10.56 -2.42 -4.74
N LYS A 12 9.96 -3.55 -5.11
CA LYS A 12 8.73 -3.59 -5.88
C LYS A 12 7.54 -3.43 -4.93
N VAL A 13 6.72 -2.42 -5.15
CA VAL A 13 5.54 -2.14 -4.31
C VAL A 13 4.27 -2.31 -5.12
N LEU A 14 3.32 -3.05 -4.57
CA LEU A 14 1.98 -3.21 -5.11
C LEU A 14 0.97 -2.79 -4.05
N ILE A 15 0.14 -1.80 -4.37
CA ILE A 15 -0.96 -1.34 -3.55
C ILE A 15 -2.24 -1.84 -4.16
N GLN A 16 -3.05 -2.55 -3.38
CA GLN A 16 -4.37 -3.01 -3.79
C GLN A 16 -5.44 -2.27 -3.00
N LEU A 17 -6.33 -1.59 -3.71
CA LEU A 17 -7.49 -0.91 -3.18
C LEU A 17 -8.72 -1.83 -3.23
N VAL A 18 -9.38 -1.97 -2.09
CA VAL A 18 -10.56 -2.81 -1.91
C VAL A 18 -11.66 -1.95 -1.31
N GLN A 19 -12.75 -1.76 -2.04
CA GLN A 19 -13.96 -1.15 -1.51
C GLN A 19 -14.92 -2.27 -1.07
N PRO A 20 -15.08 -2.54 0.23
CA PRO A 20 -16.16 -3.40 0.71
C PRO A 20 -17.51 -2.72 0.48
N GLN A 21 -18.57 -3.52 0.37
CA GLN A 21 -19.95 -3.04 0.22
C GLN A 21 -20.41 -2.11 1.36
N THR A 22 -19.69 -2.10 2.49
CA THR A 22 -19.89 -1.22 3.65
C THR A 22 -19.38 0.22 3.44
N GLY A 23 -18.90 0.56 2.25
CA GLY A 23 -18.64 1.94 1.80
C GLY A 23 -17.26 2.53 2.14
N LYS A 24 -16.48 1.90 3.02
CA LYS A 24 -15.15 2.40 3.43
C LYS A 24 -14.02 1.71 2.69
N TRP A 25 -13.22 2.44 1.92
CA TRP A 25 -12.07 1.89 1.23
C TRP A 25 -11.01 1.31 2.18
N LEU A 26 -10.45 0.18 1.76
CA LEU A 26 -9.31 -0.50 2.36
C LEU A 26 -8.17 -0.47 1.35
N TYR A 27 -6.94 -0.40 1.85
CA TYR A 27 -5.75 -0.65 1.04
C TYR A 27 -4.96 -1.83 1.62
N ARG A 28 -4.35 -2.62 0.74
CA ARG A 28 -3.37 -3.66 1.06
C ARG A 28 -2.06 -3.31 0.38
N ILE A 29 -0.96 -3.59 1.04
CA ILE A 29 0.38 -3.30 0.53
C ILE A 29 1.11 -4.62 0.40
N SER A 30 1.71 -4.86 -0.76
CA SER A 30 2.69 -5.90 -1.00
C SER A 30 4.02 -5.22 -1.34
N ILE A 31 5.10 -5.68 -0.73
CA ILE A 31 6.47 -5.20 -0.98
C ILE A 31 7.30 -6.44 -1.30
N ASP A 32 7.97 -6.47 -2.45
CA ASP A 32 8.76 -7.61 -2.93
C ASP A 32 7.92 -8.90 -2.94
N ASN A 33 6.68 -8.81 -3.45
CA ASN A 33 5.66 -9.87 -3.43
C ASN A 33 5.24 -10.37 -2.04
N CYS A 34 5.67 -9.72 -0.95
CA CYS A 34 5.27 -10.04 0.41
C CYS A 34 4.14 -9.11 0.89
N TRP A 35 2.94 -9.67 1.07
CA TRP A 35 1.79 -8.95 1.62
C TRP A 35 2.03 -8.54 3.07
N ARG A 36 1.93 -7.24 3.35
CA ARG A 36 2.04 -6.70 4.69
C ARG A 36 0.68 -6.76 5.41
N PRO A 37 0.66 -7.04 6.72
CA PRO A 37 -0.57 -7.27 7.49
C PRO A 37 -1.40 -5.99 7.75
N THR A 38 -1.01 -4.84 7.21
CA THR A 38 -1.68 -3.55 7.42
C THR A 38 -2.81 -3.33 6.42
N ALA A 39 -3.94 -4.03 6.60
CA ALA A 39 -5.21 -3.58 6.04
C ALA A 39 -5.79 -2.49 6.95
N LYS A 40 -5.39 -1.23 6.74
CA LYS A 40 -5.95 -0.11 7.51
C LYS A 40 -7.21 0.41 6.82
N ARG A 41 -8.25 0.65 7.62
CA ARG A 41 -9.45 1.37 7.18
C ARG A 41 -9.03 2.79 6.83
N SER A 42 -9.26 3.18 5.57
CA SER A 42 -9.12 4.58 5.22
C SER A 42 -10.24 5.38 5.88
N PRO A 43 -9.93 6.52 6.51
CA PRO A 43 -10.97 7.47 6.93
C PRO A 43 -11.61 8.16 5.73
N MET A 44 -11.00 8.09 4.54
CA MET A 44 -11.40 8.82 3.35
C MET A 44 -12.32 7.98 2.45
N SER A 45 -13.29 8.67 1.85
CA SER A 45 -14.25 8.11 0.90
C SER A 45 -13.72 8.10 -0.54
N TYR A 46 -12.71 8.92 -0.84
CA TYR A 46 -12.13 9.05 -2.17
C TYR A 46 -10.97 8.07 -2.38
N LYS A 47 -10.97 7.43 -3.55
CA LYS A 47 -9.97 6.45 -3.95
C LYS A 47 -8.55 7.03 -3.95
N GLU A 48 -8.37 8.22 -4.51
CA GLU A 48 -7.05 8.86 -4.66
C GLU A 48 -6.38 9.13 -3.32
N ASP A 49 -7.15 9.57 -2.32
CA ASP A 49 -6.64 9.76 -0.96
C ASP A 49 -6.22 8.43 -0.29
N VAL A 50 -7.02 7.37 -0.50
CA VAL A 50 -6.70 6.03 0.02
C VAL A 50 -5.42 5.50 -0.61
N LEU A 51 -5.25 5.71 -1.91
CA LEU A 51 -4.05 5.34 -2.66
C LEU A 51 -2.83 6.08 -2.11
N ARG A 52 -2.92 7.40 -1.94
CA ARG A 52 -1.85 8.22 -1.37
C ARG A 52 -1.45 7.75 0.04
N LEU A 53 -2.42 7.42 0.90
CA LEU A 53 -2.16 6.83 2.21
C LEU A 53 -1.45 5.48 2.12
N GLY A 54 -1.86 4.63 1.17
CA GLY A 54 -1.19 3.35 0.89
C GLY A 54 0.26 3.55 0.46
N ILE A 55 0.53 4.54 -0.40
CA ILE A 55 1.88 4.88 -0.88
C ILE A 55 2.75 5.37 0.28
N GLU A 56 2.25 6.31 1.08
CA GLU A 56 3.00 6.82 2.24
C GLU A 56 3.28 5.73 3.27
N ALA A 57 2.31 4.84 3.52
CA ALA A 57 2.50 3.71 4.41
C ALA A 57 3.53 2.71 3.86
N ALA A 58 3.49 2.40 2.56
CA ALA A 58 4.45 1.51 1.91
C ALA A 58 5.87 2.07 1.98
N LYS A 59 6.06 3.36 1.70
CA LYS A 59 7.34 4.05 1.84
C LYS A 59 7.87 3.97 3.28
N LYS A 60 7.03 4.27 4.28
CA LYS A 60 7.41 4.15 5.70
C LYS A 60 7.80 2.72 6.10
N TRP A 61 7.19 1.70 5.49
CA TRP A 61 7.60 0.32 5.70
C TRP A 61 8.98 0.04 5.12
N ILE A 62 9.22 0.50 3.89
CA ILE A 62 10.52 0.32 3.20
C ILE A 62 11.63 1.07 3.92
N ASP A 63 11.38 2.29 4.40
CA ASP A 63 12.33 3.07 5.20
C ASP A 63 12.72 2.39 6.52
N LYS A 64 11.86 1.52 7.06
CA LYS A 64 12.15 0.72 8.26
C LYS A 64 12.83 -0.62 7.95
N MET A 65 12.85 -1.04 6.68
CA MET A 65 13.54 -2.25 6.29
C MET A 65 15.03 -1.97 6.11
N PRO A 66 15.89 -2.97 6.38
CA PRO A 66 17.29 -2.84 6.02
C PRO A 66 17.41 -2.57 4.50
N PRO A 67 18.43 -1.81 4.08
CA PRO A 67 18.74 -1.66 2.66
C PRO A 67 18.95 -3.05 2.05
N ILE A 68 18.55 -3.22 0.79
CA ILE A 68 18.91 -4.42 0.05
C ILE A 68 20.40 -4.26 -0.26
N GLU A 69 21.26 -5.06 0.40
CA GLU A 69 22.65 -5.21 -0.01
C GLU A 69 22.63 -5.78 -1.44
N GLN A 70 23.05 -4.96 -2.40
CA GLN A 70 23.20 -5.34 -3.81
C GLN A 70 24.45 -6.19 -4.01
#